data_AF-A0A2G9SGQ2-F1
#
_entry.id   AF-A0A2G9SGQ2-F1
#
_cell.length_a   1.000
_cell.length_b   1.000
_cell.length_c   1.000
_cell.angle_alpha   90.00
_cell.angle_beta   90.00
_cell.angle_gamma   90.00
#
_symmetry.space_group_name_H-M   'P 1'
#
loop_
_entity.id
_entity.type
_entity.pdbx_description
1 polymer ?
#
loop_
_entity_poly.entity_id
_entity_poly.type
_entity_poly.pdbx_seq_one_letter_code
_entity_poly.pdbx_strand_id
1 'polypeptide(L)'
;MTMDTEPLDLRPERSKCTSEFADNDKRNNGACNAPEVMSKRQMKKMIKQKQWEDQRELRKQKRKEKRQKKKLERQAQLGQNVEGIACKRVRREIHPSTLHIIIDCSFDHLMLLQDVKKLNKQIRRCYSENRRATHPVQFYLTSHGGQLKSNMDEYDKGWINWKDIHINSQHYKDLMKSEDLVYLTSDSPEVLHELDETKAYIIGGLVDHNHHKGITYKQALDLGIRHAQLPLGSFVKMNSRKVLAVNHGKLSV
;
A
#
# COMPACT_ATOMS: atom_id res chain seq x y z
N MET A 1 -21.92 84.28 13.95
CA MET A 1 -20.48 84.22 13.62
C MET A 1 -20.15 82.75 13.41
N THR A 2 -20.45 82.16 12.25
CA THR A 2 -19.68 82.14 10.99
C THR A 2 -18.27 81.56 11.08
N MET A 3 -18.03 80.64 10.14
CA MET A 3 -16.77 80.06 9.63
C MET A 3 -16.44 78.68 10.24
N ASP A 4 -16.80 77.56 9.59
CA ASP A 4 -16.42 77.05 8.25
C ASP A 4 -14.91 76.87 8.08
N THR A 5 -14.45 75.62 7.96
CA THR A 5 -13.98 75.11 6.66
C THR A 5 -13.70 73.60 6.69
N GLU A 6 -14.26 72.92 5.69
CA GLU A 6 -14.12 71.51 5.33
C GLU A 6 -12.84 71.23 4.48
N PRO A 7 -12.52 69.95 4.19
CA PRO A 7 -11.17 69.45 3.91
C PRO A 7 -10.83 69.37 2.41
N LEU A 8 -9.54 69.19 2.09
CA LEU A 8 -9.09 68.85 0.74
C LEU A 8 -8.12 67.66 0.71
N ASP A 9 -8.62 66.64 0.02
CA ASP A 9 -7.96 65.49 -0.62
C ASP A 9 -6.89 65.94 -1.62
N LEU A 10 -5.78 65.21 -1.77
CA LEU A 10 -4.94 65.25 -2.97
C LEU A 10 -4.02 64.00 -3.07
N ARG A 11 -4.28 63.25 -4.14
CA ARG A 11 -3.61 62.03 -4.63
C ARG A 11 -2.19 62.29 -5.19
N PRO A 12 -1.37 61.24 -5.41
CA PRO A 12 0.04 61.37 -5.74
C PRO A 12 0.30 61.49 -7.26
N GLU A 13 1.22 62.38 -7.64
CA GLU A 13 1.74 62.51 -9.01
C GLU A 13 2.94 61.60 -9.25
N ARG A 14 2.94 60.91 -10.40
CA ARG A 14 4.09 60.24 -11.01
C ARG A 14 4.76 61.19 -11.98
N SER A 15 6.09 61.35 -11.90
CA SER A 15 6.88 61.93 -12.99
C SER A 15 8.05 61.02 -13.39
N LYS A 16 8.29 61.01 -14.70
CA LYS A 16 9.11 60.06 -15.47
C LYS A 16 10.59 60.44 -15.49
N CYS A 17 11.37 59.39 -15.71
CA CYS A 17 12.79 59.31 -16.07
C CYS A 17 13.25 60.30 -17.17
N THR A 18 14.41 60.90 -16.97
CA THR A 18 15.30 61.36 -18.05
C THR A 18 16.73 60.92 -17.74
N SER A 19 17.35 60.32 -18.76
CA SER A 19 18.70 59.76 -18.82
C SER A 19 19.72 60.80 -19.26
N GLU A 20 20.90 60.82 -18.64
CA GLU A 20 22.15 61.25 -19.28
C GLU A 20 23.32 60.35 -18.82
N PHE A 21 24.24 60.07 -19.74
CA PHE A 21 25.36 59.13 -19.65
C PHE A 21 26.72 59.87 -19.54
N ALA A 22 27.75 59.09 -19.14
CA ALA A 22 29.22 59.32 -19.17
C ALA A 22 29.82 59.79 -17.82
N ASP A 23 30.97 59.32 -17.30
CA ASP A 23 31.99 58.32 -17.66
C ASP A 23 32.82 58.01 -16.37
N ASN A 24 33.58 56.90 -16.39
CA ASN A 24 34.62 56.37 -15.50
C ASN A 24 35.22 57.22 -14.35
N ASP A 25 35.43 56.61 -13.17
CA ASP A 25 36.78 56.31 -12.66
C ASP A 25 36.82 55.24 -11.55
N LYS A 26 37.96 54.57 -11.43
CA LYS A 26 38.32 53.45 -10.55
C LYS A 26 38.58 53.89 -9.10
N ARG A 27 38.20 53.02 -8.13
CA ARG A 27 39.05 52.39 -7.08
C ARG A 27 38.32 52.21 -5.73
N ASN A 28 38.50 50.99 -5.21
CA ASN A 28 38.73 50.60 -3.81
C ASN A 28 37.54 50.19 -2.89
N ASN A 29 37.60 48.89 -2.53
CA ASN A 29 37.21 48.22 -1.29
C ASN A 29 36.14 48.84 -0.37
N GLY A 30 35.00 48.14 -0.31
CA GLY A 30 34.10 48.16 0.84
C GLY A 30 33.31 46.85 0.87
N ALA A 31 33.70 45.92 1.76
CA ALA A 31 32.93 44.73 2.06
C ALA A 31 31.58 45.14 2.68
N CYS A 32 30.54 45.28 1.87
CA CYS A 32 29.17 45.36 2.35
C CYS A 32 28.59 43.95 2.44
N ASN A 33 28.64 43.38 3.64
CA ASN A 33 27.80 42.24 4.03
C ASN A 33 26.33 42.67 3.93
N ALA A 34 25.74 42.58 2.73
CA ALA A 34 24.31 42.61 2.57
C ALA A 34 23.77 41.25 3.03
N PRO A 35 22.86 41.18 4.03
CA PRO A 35 22.25 39.91 4.38
C PRO A 35 21.50 39.39 3.15
N GLU A 36 21.83 38.16 2.71
CA GLU A 36 21.14 37.48 1.62
C GLU A 36 19.63 37.58 1.85
N VAL A 37 18.96 38.42 1.05
CA VAL A 37 17.52 38.61 1.14
C VAL A 37 16.89 37.36 0.56
N MET A 38 16.64 36.37 1.42
CA MET A 38 16.01 35.11 1.09
C MET A 38 14.75 35.34 0.26
N SER A 39 14.62 34.59 -0.84
CA SER A 39 13.47 34.72 -1.75
C SER A 39 12.16 34.59 -0.96
N LYS A 40 11.14 35.38 -1.30
CA LYS A 40 9.81 35.36 -0.65
C LYS A 40 9.24 33.94 -0.48
N ARG A 41 9.61 32.99 -1.37
CA ARG A 41 9.26 31.57 -1.25
C ARG A 41 10.06 30.81 -0.18
N GLN A 42 11.36 31.04 -0.09
CA GLN A 42 12.21 30.44 0.93
C GLN A 42 11.83 30.96 2.32
N MET A 43 11.55 32.26 2.44
CA MET A 43 11.08 32.87 3.69
C MET A 43 9.74 32.26 4.15
N LYS A 44 8.76 32.11 3.24
CA LYS A 44 7.49 31.43 3.55
C LYS A 44 7.67 29.97 3.97
N LYS A 45 8.62 29.25 3.36
CA LYS A 45 8.93 27.85 3.72
C LYS A 45 9.52 27.76 5.13
N MET A 46 10.46 28.65 5.49
CA MET A 46 11.05 28.69 6.82
C MET A 46 10.04 29.10 7.90
N ILE A 47 9.19 30.09 7.63
CA ILE A 47 8.11 30.49 8.56
C ILE A 47 7.14 29.32 8.79
N LYS A 48 6.74 28.61 7.73
CA LYS A 48 5.84 27.45 7.85
C LYS A 48 6.50 26.29 8.60
N GLN A 49 7.80 26.10 8.43
CA GLN A 49 8.56 25.08 9.15
C GLN A 49 8.70 25.41 10.64
N LYS A 50 9.03 26.67 10.97
CA LYS A 50 9.07 27.16 12.34
C LYS A 50 7.70 27.06 13.03
N GLN A 51 6.63 27.50 12.36
CA GLN A 51 5.25 27.32 12.86
C GLN A 51 4.88 25.85 13.08
N TRP A 52 5.37 24.93 12.23
CA TRP A 52 5.15 23.50 12.41
C TRP A 52 5.94 22.97 13.62
N GLU A 53 7.18 23.39 13.80
CA GLU A 53 8.02 23.04 14.95
C GLU A 53 7.43 23.58 16.26
N ASP A 54 7.02 24.85 16.29
CA ASP A 54 6.37 25.49 17.44
C ASP A 54 5.04 24.78 17.79
N GLN A 55 4.27 24.35 16.78
CA GLN A 55 3.04 23.58 17.00
C GLN A 55 3.29 22.10 17.30
N ARG A 56 4.53 21.59 17.30
CA ARG A 56 4.83 20.17 17.52
C ARG A 56 4.42 19.73 18.93
N GLU A 57 4.75 20.52 19.94
CA GLU A 57 4.41 20.24 21.33
C GLU A 57 2.92 20.35 21.59
N LEU A 58 2.27 21.40 21.07
CA LEU A 58 0.82 21.54 21.13
C LEU A 58 0.10 20.34 20.48
N ARG A 59 0.62 19.83 19.36
CA ARG A 59 0.08 18.62 18.70
C ARG A 59 0.33 17.36 19.52
N LYS A 60 1.46 17.27 20.22
CA LYS A 60 1.78 16.16 21.15
C LYS A 60 0.83 16.19 22.35
N GLN A 61 0.58 17.37 22.93
CA GLN A 61 -0.38 17.59 24.03
C GLN A 61 -1.80 17.21 23.59
N LYS A 62 -2.31 17.76 22.48
CA LYS A 62 -3.63 17.43 21.92
C LYS A 62 -3.79 15.95 21.62
N ARG A 63 -2.73 15.26 21.15
CA ARG A 63 -2.75 13.80 20.93
C ARG A 63 -2.82 13.02 22.25
N LYS A 64 -2.13 13.47 23.30
CA LYS A 64 -2.20 12.87 24.64
C LYS A 64 -3.58 13.06 25.26
N GLU A 65 -4.13 14.27 25.22
CA GLU A 65 -5.47 14.59 25.72
C GLU A 65 -6.55 13.81 24.97
N LYS A 66 -6.47 13.73 23.63
CA LYS A 66 -7.41 12.92 22.83
C LYS A 66 -7.32 11.43 23.16
N ARG A 67 -6.12 10.92 23.48
CA ARG A 67 -5.93 9.53 23.95
C ARG A 67 -6.52 9.32 25.35
N GLN A 68 -6.31 10.26 26.27
CA GLN A 68 -6.88 10.21 27.63
C GLN A 68 -8.40 10.34 27.61
N LYS A 69 -8.96 11.26 26.82
CA LYS A 69 -10.40 11.41 26.61
C LYS A 69 -11.02 10.11 26.08
N LYS A 70 -10.42 9.49 25.06
CA LYS A 70 -10.86 8.17 24.57
C LYS A 70 -10.73 7.05 25.61
N LYS A 71 -9.73 7.12 26.51
CA LYS A 71 -9.55 6.13 27.58
C LYS A 71 -10.62 6.28 28.65
N LEU A 72 -10.92 7.51 29.06
CA LEU A 72 -11.99 7.84 30.01
C LEU A 72 -13.37 7.51 29.43
N GLU A 73 -13.62 7.83 28.17
CA GLU A 73 -14.86 7.48 27.46
C GLU A 73 -15.06 5.96 27.37
N ARG A 74 -13.99 5.19 27.12
CA ARG A 74 -14.03 3.72 27.21
C ARG A 74 -14.28 3.21 28.62
N GLN A 75 -13.69 3.84 29.65
CA GLN A 75 -13.92 3.46 31.05
C GLN A 75 -15.35 3.76 31.50
N ALA A 76 -15.91 4.90 31.09
CA ALA A 76 -17.30 5.27 31.38
C ALA A 76 -18.29 4.31 30.69
N GLN A 77 -18.01 3.90 29.45
CA GLN A 77 -18.80 2.91 28.73
C GLN A 77 -18.72 1.50 29.34
N LEU A 78 -17.62 1.15 30.03
CA LEU A 78 -17.50 -0.12 30.77
C LEU A 78 -18.34 -0.16 32.06
N GLY A 79 -18.76 0.98 32.60
CA GLY A 79 -19.53 1.07 33.85
C GLY A 79 -21.05 0.91 33.68
N GLN A 80 -21.58 0.97 32.46
CA GLN A 80 -23.03 0.89 32.19
C GLN A 80 -23.45 -0.36 31.39
N ASN A 81 -22.51 -1.25 31.06
CA ASN A 81 -22.82 -2.42 30.24
C ASN A 81 -22.14 -3.68 30.81
N VAL A 82 -22.91 -4.48 31.55
CA VAL A 82 -22.52 -5.86 31.94
C VAL A 82 -22.54 -6.80 30.72
N GLU A 83 -23.01 -6.36 29.55
CA GLU A 83 -22.90 -7.09 28.30
C GLU A 83 -22.27 -6.23 27.20
N GLY A 84 -20.94 -6.27 27.12
CA GLY A 84 -20.24 -5.44 26.15
C GLY A 84 -18.77 -5.78 26.02
N ILE A 85 -18.47 -7.04 25.72
CA ILE A 85 -17.15 -7.53 25.36
C ILE A 85 -16.50 -6.51 24.42
N ALA A 86 -15.39 -5.95 24.86
CA ALA A 86 -14.58 -4.95 24.17
C ALA A 86 -14.18 -5.38 22.76
N CYS A 87 -15.06 -5.25 21.76
CA CYS A 87 -14.83 -5.57 20.34
C CYS A 87 -13.79 -6.70 20.09
N LYS A 88 -13.84 -7.78 20.89
CA LYS A 88 -13.25 -9.04 20.49
C LYS A 88 -14.30 -9.53 19.53
N ARG A 89 -14.04 -9.34 18.23
CA ARG A 89 -14.84 -9.93 17.16
C ARG A 89 -15.25 -11.32 17.63
N VAL A 90 -16.56 -11.56 17.69
CA VAL A 90 -17.14 -12.86 18.04
C VAL A 90 -16.29 -13.90 17.33
N ARG A 91 -15.61 -14.75 18.12
CA ARG A 91 -14.79 -15.83 17.59
C ARG A 91 -15.77 -16.82 17.00
N ARG A 92 -16.04 -16.67 15.71
CA ARG A 92 -16.86 -17.61 14.94
C ARG A 92 -16.21 -18.98 15.06
N GLU A 93 -17.01 -20.02 15.11
CA GLU A 93 -16.50 -21.39 15.00
C GLU A 93 -15.74 -21.50 13.68
N ILE A 94 -14.50 -21.98 13.79
CA ILE A 94 -13.58 -22.06 12.66
C ILE A 94 -13.68 -23.50 12.17
N HIS A 95 -14.16 -23.67 10.94
CA HIS A 95 -14.20 -24.97 10.26
C HIS A 95 -13.17 -24.93 9.13
N PRO A 96 -11.97 -25.52 9.31
CA PRO A 96 -10.96 -25.54 8.25
C PRO A 96 -11.50 -26.21 7.00
N SER A 97 -11.24 -25.61 5.84
CA SER A 97 -11.49 -26.24 4.55
C SER A 97 -10.33 -27.18 4.21
N THR A 98 -10.65 -28.26 3.49
CA THR A 98 -9.67 -29.18 2.90
C THR A 98 -9.06 -28.62 1.62
N LEU A 99 -9.59 -27.52 1.08
CA LEU A 99 -9.10 -26.88 -0.13
C LEU A 99 -7.67 -26.37 0.03
N HIS A 100 -6.85 -26.58 -1.00
CA HIS A 100 -5.46 -26.16 -1.03
C HIS A 100 -5.30 -24.92 -1.92
N ILE A 101 -4.69 -23.87 -1.39
CA ILE A 101 -4.29 -22.69 -2.18
C ILE A 101 -2.77 -22.58 -2.18
N ILE A 102 -2.18 -22.57 -3.37
CA ILE A 102 -0.74 -22.53 -3.60
C ILE A 102 -0.37 -21.19 -4.22
N ILE A 103 0.61 -20.50 -3.65
CA ILE A 103 1.27 -19.35 -4.28
C ILE A 103 2.59 -19.82 -4.91
N ASP A 104 2.63 -19.82 -6.23
CA ASP A 104 3.79 -20.22 -7.03
C ASP A 104 4.82 -19.08 -7.11
N CYS A 105 5.94 -19.21 -6.39
CA CYS A 105 6.99 -18.19 -6.35
C CYS A 105 8.16 -18.46 -7.31
N SER A 106 7.98 -19.31 -8.33
CA SER A 106 9.03 -19.64 -9.31
C SER A 106 9.48 -18.46 -10.18
N PHE A 107 8.73 -17.36 -10.19
CA PHE A 107 8.97 -16.18 -11.02
C PHE A 107 9.88 -15.11 -10.40
N ASP A 108 10.62 -15.42 -9.32
CA ASP A 108 11.49 -14.45 -8.63
C ASP A 108 12.47 -13.72 -9.57
N HIS A 109 13.01 -14.45 -10.55
CA HIS A 109 13.95 -13.95 -11.56
C HIS A 109 13.34 -12.97 -12.58
N LEU A 110 12.00 -12.93 -12.70
CA LEU A 110 11.28 -12.01 -13.58
C LEU A 110 10.92 -10.69 -12.90
N MET A 111 11.12 -10.59 -11.58
CA MET A 111 10.75 -9.42 -10.80
C MET A 111 11.98 -8.63 -10.35
N LEU A 112 11.86 -7.30 -10.40
CA LEU A 112 12.79 -6.42 -9.72
C LEU A 112 12.54 -6.48 -8.20
N LEU A 113 13.54 -6.14 -7.40
CA LEU A 113 13.43 -6.14 -5.93
C LEU A 113 12.24 -5.30 -5.41
N GLN A 114 11.88 -4.23 -6.12
CA GLN A 114 10.70 -3.41 -5.77
C GLN A 114 9.38 -4.19 -5.91
N ASP A 115 9.29 -5.06 -6.91
CA ASP A 115 8.11 -5.89 -7.18
C ASP A 115 8.07 -7.11 -6.27
N VAL A 116 9.22 -7.71 -5.96
CA VAL A 116 9.37 -8.73 -4.91
C VAL A 116 8.87 -8.19 -3.56
N LYS A 117 9.21 -6.94 -3.21
CA LYS A 117 8.69 -6.27 -2.02
C LYS A 117 7.17 -6.11 -2.04
N LYS A 118 6.57 -5.87 -3.21
CA LYS A 118 5.10 -5.83 -3.37
C LYS A 118 4.51 -7.24 -3.20
N LEU A 119 5.11 -8.26 -3.80
CA LEU A 119 4.68 -9.65 -3.67
C LEU A 119 4.68 -10.11 -2.21
N ASN A 120 5.76 -9.86 -1.45
CA ASN A 120 5.80 -10.19 -0.02
C ASN A 120 4.64 -9.53 0.76
N LYS A 121 4.34 -8.25 0.48
CA LYS A 121 3.17 -7.57 1.09
C LYS A 121 1.85 -8.27 0.73
N GLN A 122 1.72 -8.79 -0.50
CA GLN A 122 0.53 -9.52 -0.94
C GLN A 122 0.42 -10.87 -0.23
N ILE A 123 1.50 -11.65 -0.15
CA ILE A 123 1.55 -12.93 0.58
C ILE A 123 1.14 -12.73 2.03
N ARG A 124 1.72 -11.73 2.72
CA ARG A 124 1.36 -11.40 4.11
C ARG A 124 -0.12 -11.06 4.27
N ARG A 125 -0.70 -10.37 3.28
CA ARG A 125 -2.14 -10.04 3.27
C ARG A 125 -2.97 -11.31 3.08
N CYS A 126 -2.62 -12.19 2.14
CA CYS A 126 -3.30 -13.47 1.94
C CYS A 126 -3.27 -14.32 3.21
N TYR A 127 -2.09 -14.45 3.85
CA TYR A 127 -1.95 -15.15 5.11
C TYR A 127 -2.84 -14.57 6.22
N SER A 128 -2.85 -13.23 6.36
CA SER A 128 -3.65 -12.55 7.38
C SER A 128 -5.16 -12.71 7.16
N GLU A 129 -5.61 -12.73 5.90
CA GLU A 129 -7.02 -12.93 5.57
C GLU A 129 -7.42 -14.40 5.74
N ASN A 130 -6.57 -15.37 5.36
CA ASN A 130 -6.83 -16.79 5.58
C ASN A 130 -7.04 -17.10 7.08
N ARG A 131 -6.19 -16.55 7.94
CA ARG A 131 -6.31 -16.70 9.40
C ARG A 131 -7.59 -16.10 10.00
N ARG A 132 -8.28 -15.26 9.25
CA ARG A 132 -9.51 -14.58 9.67
C ARG A 132 -10.72 -15.07 8.90
N ALA A 133 -10.54 -16.01 7.98
CA ALA A 133 -11.61 -16.65 7.24
C ALA A 133 -12.46 -17.52 8.18
N THR A 134 -13.75 -17.65 7.87
CA THR A 134 -14.63 -18.63 8.53
C THR A 134 -14.20 -20.06 8.21
N HIS A 135 -13.74 -20.26 6.97
CA HIS A 135 -13.19 -21.51 6.47
C HIS A 135 -11.74 -21.29 6.00
N PRO A 136 -10.75 -21.35 6.90
CA PRO A 136 -9.35 -21.25 6.51
C PRO A 136 -8.97 -22.41 5.58
N VAL A 137 -8.26 -22.09 4.50
CA VAL A 137 -7.74 -23.07 3.53
C VAL A 137 -6.34 -23.54 3.92
N GLN A 138 -5.92 -24.69 3.37
CA GLN A 138 -4.54 -25.15 3.47
C GLN A 138 -3.67 -24.28 2.56
N PHE A 139 -2.86 -23.39 3.16
CA PHE A 139 -2.14 -22.35 2.42
C PHE A 139 -0.68 -22.74 2.19
N TYR A 140 -0.25 -22.72 0.93
CA TYR A 140 1.07 -23.16 0.49
C TYR A 140 1.82 -22.03 -0.20
N LEU A 141 3.12 -21.93 0.10
CA LEU A 141 4.09 -21.10 -0.60
C LEU A 141 5.14 -22.05 -1.19
N THR A 142 5.17 -22.16 -2.52
CA THR A 142 6.05 -23.09 -3.24
C THR A 142 7.11 -22.35 -4.02
N SER A 143 8.21 -23.04 -4.36
CA SER A 143 9.39 -22.43 -4.96
C SER A 143 9.92 -21.23 -4.16
N HIS A 144 9.78 -21.28 -2.84
CA HIS A 144 10.21 -20.20 -1.95
C HIS A 144 11.74 -20.14 -1.88
N GLY A 145 12.32 -19.06 -2.40
CA GLY A 145 13.76 -18.85 -2.45
C GLY A 145 14.12 -17.47 -2.96
N GLY A 146 15.35 -17.32 -3.46
CA GLY A 146 15.80 -16.13 -4.17
C GLY A 146 15.65 -14.82 -3.40
N GLN A 147 15.33 -13.76 -4.14
CA GLN A 147 15.13 -12.41 -3.59
C GLN A 147 13.94 -12.37 -2.63
N LEU A 148 12.86 -13.13 -2.90
CA LEU A 148 11.69 -13.19 -2.04
C LEU A 148 12.04 -13.67 -0.62
N LYS A 149 12.79 -14.77 -0.52
CA LYS A 149 13.22 -15.32 0.78
C LYS A 149 14.09 -14.31 1.53
N SER A 150 15.10 -13.73 0.87
CA SER A 150 15.97 -12.72 1.48
C SER A 150 15.17 -11.51 1.99
N ASN A 151 14.17 -11.08 1.22
CA ASN A 151 13.29 -9.98 1.60
C ASN A 151 12.37 -10.34 2.79
N MET A 152 11.89 -11.59 2.88
CA MET A 152 11.12 -12.05 4.05
C MET A 152 12.01 -12.13 5.31
N ASP A 153 13.25 -12.60 5.19
CA ASP A 153 14.22 -12.68 6.29
C ASP A 153 14.61 -11.29 6.84
N GLU A 154 14.74 -10.28 5.98
CA GLU A 154 15.10 -8.92 6.37
C GLU A 154 13.93 -8.17 7.04
N TYR A 155 12.76 -8.16 6.39
CA TYR A 155 11.65 -7.27 6.76
C TYR A 155 10.57 -7.94 7.61
N ASP A 156 10.43 -9.26 7.54
CA ASP A 156 9.32 -10.00 8.14
C ASP A 156 9.81 -11.21 8.95
N LYS A 157 10.85 -11.08 9.78
CA LYS A 157 11.45 -12.16 10.62
C LYS A 157 10.45 -13.07 11.36
N GLY A 158 9.23 -12.58 11.62
CA GLY A 158 8.14 -13.37 12.18
C GLY A 158 7.50 -14.39 11.23
N TRP A 159 7.88 -14.42 9.94
CA TRP A 159 7.36 -15.35 8.94
C TRP A 159 7.63 -16.82 9.30
N ILE A 160 8.76 -17.08 9.97
CA ILE A 160 9.14 -18.39 10.51
C ILE A 160 8.12 -18.89 11.55
N ASN A 161 7.46 -17.97 12.26
CA ASN A 161 6.47 -18.27 13.29
C ASN A 161 5.03 -18.30 12.75
N TRP A 162 4.84 -18.21 11.43
CA TRP A 162 3.51 -18.31 10.85
C TRP A 162 2.99 -19.74 11.04
N LYS A 163 1.86 -19.85 11.71
CA LYS A 163 1.13 -21.12 11.88
C LYS A 163 0.20 -21.35 10.69
N ASP A 164 -0.09 -22.62 10.42
CA ASP A 164 -1.08 -23.06 9.42
C ASP A 164 -0.74 -22.58 7.99
N ILE A 165 0.55 -22.59 7.65
CA ILE A 165 1.09 -22.33 6.32
C ILE A 165 2.21 -23.32 6.00
N HIS A 166 2.26 -23.80 4.76
CA HIS A 166 3.28 -24.69 4.26
C HIS A 166 4.25 -23.90 3.36
N ILE A 167 5.47 -23.66 3.83
CA ILE A 167 6.49 -22.91 3.08
C ILE A 167 7.57 -23.88 2.62
N ASN A 168 7.60 -24.15 1.32
CA ASN A 168 8.47 -25.14 0.69
C ASN A 168 9.33 -24.50 -0.40
N SER A 169 10.61 -24.88 -0.45
CA SER A 169 11.51 -24.45 -1.52
C SER A 169 11.30 -25.23 -2.82
N GLN A 170 10.65 -26.41 -2.74
CA GLN A 170 10.33 -27.27 -3.87
C GLN A 170 9.21 -26.68 -4.73
N HIS A 171 9.19 -27.07 -6.00
CA HIS A 171 8.13 -26.68 -6.93
C HIS A 171 6.83 -27.42 -6.61
N TYR A 172 5.67 -26.81 -6.87
CA TYR A 172 4.36 -27.39 -6.52
C TYR A 172 4.11 -28.77 -7.16
N LYS A 173 4.73 -29.03 -8.31
CA LYS A 173 4.64 -30.31 -9.04
C LYS A 173 5.23 -31.48 -8.26
N ASP A 174 6.23 -31.22 -7.41
CA ASP A 174 6.91 -32.26 -6.63
C ASP A 174 6.18 -32.56 -5.31
N LEU A 175 5.21 -31.70 -4.94
CA LEU A 175 4.49 -31.77 -3.67
C LEU A 175 3.10 -32.38 -3.80
N MET A 176 2.48 -32.25 -4.98
CA MET A 176 1.08 -32.59 -5.23
C MET A 176 0.95 -33.29 -6.58
N LYS A 177 -0.05 -34.16 -6.72
CA LYS A 177 -0.29 -34.86 -7.99
C LYS A 177 -0.84 -33.91 -9.05
N SER A 178 -0.39 -34.07 -10.29
CA SER A 178 -0.82 -33.24 -11.43
C SER A 178 -2.34 -33.22 -11.63
N GLU A 179 -3.03 -34.33 -11.35
CA GLU A 179 -4.50 -34.47 -11.48
C GLU A 179 -5.29 -33.58 -10.50
N ASP A 180 -4.66 -33.20 -9.39
CA ASP A 180 -5.27 -32.38 -8.35
C ASP A 180 -4.98 -30.88 -8.52
N LEU A 181 -4.05 -30.53 -9.41
CA LEU A 181 -3.64 -29.14 -9.64
C LEU A 181 -4.53 -28.44 -10.65
N VAL A 182 -4.92 -27.21 -10.31
CA VAL A 182 -5.63 -26.28 -11.19
C VAL A 182 -4.92 -24.92 -11.13
N TYR A 183 -4.31 -24.49 -12.23
CA TYR A 183 -3.63 -23.20 -12.32
C TYR A 183 -4.63 -22.08 -12.62
N LEU A 184 -4.76 -21.12 -11.71
CA LEU A 184 -5.61 -19.95 -11.89
C LEU A 184 -4.88 -18.88 -12.70
N THR A 185 -5.37 -18.60 -13.90
CA THR A 185 -4.79 -17.62 -14.81
C THR A 185 -5.87 -16.90 -15.60
N SER A 186 -5.73 -15.58 -15.75
CA SER A 186 -6.68 -14.73 -16.48
C SER A 186 -6.72 -15.01 -17.98
N ASP A 187 -5.67 -15.62 -18.52
CA ASP A 187 -5.53 -15.90 -19.95
C ASP A 187 -6.12 -17.26 -20.34
N SER A 188 -6.62 -18.05 -19.37
CA SER A 188 -7.25 -19.34 -19.66
C SER A 188 -8.62 -19.15 -20.34
N PRO A 189 -8.93 -19.93 -21.40
CA PRO A 189 -10.26 -19.90 -22.02
C PRO A 189 -11.34 -20.54 -21.12
N GLU A 190 -10.95 -21.40 -20.18
CA GLU A 190 -11.87 -22.10 -19.29
C GLU A 190 -12.24 -21.21 -18.09
N VAL A 191 -13.52 -21.16 -17.73
CA VAL A 191 -14.00 -20.36 -16.59
C VAL A 191 -14.28 -21.28 -15.40
N LEU A 192 -13.73 -20.94 -14.23
CA LEU A 192 -13.99 -21.66 -13.00
C LEU A 192 -15.35 -21.25 -12.44
N HIS A 193 -16.29 -22.18 -12.35
CA HIS A 193 -17.64 -21.92 -11.82
C HIS A 193 -17.74 -22.23 -10.32
N GLU A 194 -17.14 -23.34 -9.89
CA GLU A 194 -17.19 -23.82 -8.51
C GLU A 194 -15.80 -24.25 -8.04
N LEU A 195 -15.57 -24.16 -6.73
CA LEU A 195 -14.35 -24.63 -6.09
C LEU A 195 -14.56 -26.06 -5.58
N ASP A 196 -13.71 -26.97 -6.02
CA ASP A 196 -13.63 -28.35 -5.56
C ASP A 196 -12.66 -28.42 -4.38
N GLU A 197 -13.17 -28.80 -3.21
CA GLU A 197 -12.37 -28.86 -1.98
C GLU A 197 -11.26 -29.94 -2.01
N THR A 198 -11.34 -30.89 -2.95
CA THR A 198 -10.30 -31.92 -3.14
C THR A 198 -9.11 -31.42 -3.97
N LYS A 199 -9.25 -30.26 -4.62
CA LYS A 199 -8.25 -29.74 -5.57
C LYS A 199 -7.35 -28.68 -4.95
N ALA A 200 -6.22 -28.48 -5.63
CA ALA A 200 -5.22 -27.50 -5.30
C ALA A 200 -5.16 -26.41 -6.36
N TYR A 201 -5.53 -25.20 -5.94
CA TYR A 201 -5.59 -24.04 -6.80
C TYR A 201 -4.30 -23.24 -6.72
N ILE A 202 -3.62 -23.08 -7.85
CA ILE A 202 -2.34 -22.37 -7.94
C ILE A 202 -2.57 -20.94 -8.40
N ILE A 203 -1.96 -19.99 -7.71
CA ILE A 203 -1.92 -18.57 -8.08
C ILE A 203 -0.46 -18.20 -8.35
N GLY A 204 -0.21 -17.61 -9.51
CA GLY A 204 1.12 -17.10 -9.84
C GLY A 204 1.55 -15.98 -8.90
N GLY A 205 2.63 -16.20 -8.15
CA GLY A 205 3.30 -15.22 -7.31
C GLY A 205 4.13 -14.25 -8.13
N LEU A 206 3.48 -13.50 -9.02
CA LEU A 206 4.13 -12.59 -9.96
C LEU A 206 3.53 -11.17 -9.85
N VAL A 207 4.41 -10.17 -9.75
CA VAL A 207 4.05 -8.75 -9.84
C VAL A 207 4.82 -8.14 -10.99
N ASP A 208 4.24 -8.19 -12.19
CA ASP A 208 4.92 -7.79 -13.42
C ASP A 208 4.22 -6.63 -14.12
N HIS A 209 3.19 -6.02 -13.52
CA HIS A 209 2.37 -5.00 -14.19
C HIS A 209 1.81 -5.47 -15.57
N ASN A 210 1.64 -6.78 -15.75
CA ASN A 210 1.18 -7.44 -16.98
C ASN A 210 2.13 -7.25 -18.19
N HIS A 211 3.44 -7.21 -17.95
CA HIS A 211 4.46 -7.25 -19.01
C HIS A 211 4.61 -8.68 -19.58
N HIS A 212 4.43 -9.72 -18.76
CA HIS A 212 4.57 -11.14 -19.10
C HIS A 212 3.20 -11.80 -19.31
N LYS A 213 2.45 -11.32 -20.30
CA LYS A 213 1.11 -11.85 -20.61
C LYS A 213 1.18 -13.34 -20.94
N GLY A 214 0.24 -14.12 -20.40
CA GLY A 214 0.12 -15.54 -20.70
C GLY A 214 1.23 -16.43 -20.11
N ILE A 215 2.14 -15.91 -19.28
CA ILE A 215 3.27 -16.72 -18.79
C ILE A 215 2.81 -17.90 -17.93
N THR A 216 1.88 -17.64 -17.01
CA THR A 216 1.29 -18.66 -16.13
C THR A 216 0.42 -19.64 -16.90
N TYR A 217 -0.30 -19.16 -17.91
CA TYR A 217 -1.11 -20.00 -18.79
C TYR A 217 -0.25 -20.93 -19.63
N LYS A 218 0.82 -20.41 -20.24
CA LYS A 218 1.79 -21.20 -21.00
C LYS A 218 2.45 -22.26 -20.11
N GLN A 219 2.88 -21.90 -18.90
CA GLN A 219 3.47 -22.86 -17.97
C GLN A 219 2.48 -23.97 -17.58
N ALA A 220 1.19 -23.64 -17.39
CA ALA A 220 0.18 -24.66 -17.12
C ALA A 220 -0.02 -25.62 -18.31
N LEU A 221 -0.05 -25.11 -19.54
CA LEU A 221 -0.11 -25.90 -20.77
C LEU A 221 1.12 -26.80 -20.94
N ASP A 222 2.32 -26.25 -20.79
CA ASP A 222 3.59 -26.96 -20.94
C ASP A 222 3.72 -28.09 -19.90
N LEU A 223 3.14 -27.89 -18.70
CA LEU A 223 3.11 -28.90 -17.64
C LEU A 223 1.93 -29.87 -17.74
N GLY A 224 0.99 -29.65 -18.67
CA GLY A 224 -0.19 -30.49 -18.86
C GLY A 224 -1.14 -30.51 -17.65
N ILE A 225 -1.18 -29.43 -16.86
CA ILE A 225 -2.08 -29.31 -15.71
C ILE A 225 -3.34 -28.52 -16.09
N ARG A 226 -4.44 -28.79 -15.40
CA ARG A 226 -5.68 -28.04 -15.63
C ARG A 226 -5.46 -26.56 -15.31
N HIS A 227 -6.15 -25.70 -16.04
CA HIS A 227 -6.07 -24.25 -15.87
C HIS A 227 -7.47 -23.63 -15.96
N ALA A 228 -7.71 -22.54 -15.25
CA ALA A 228 -8.99 -21.83 -15.35
C ALA A 228 -8.83 -20.35 -15.00
N GLN A 229 -9.70 -19.51 -15.55
CA GLN A 229 -9.86 -18.12 -15.14
C GLN A 229 -10.97 -17.98 -14.10
N LEU A 230 -10.86 -17.00 -13.22
CA LEU A 230 -11.95 -16.67 -12.28
C LEU A 230 -13.14 -16.05 -13.05
N PRO A 231 -14.39 -16.28 -12.58
CA PRO A 231 -15.61 -15.81 -13.26
C PRO A 231 -15.85 -14.31 -13.01
N LEU A 232 -14.91 -13.46 -13.42
CA LEU A 232 -14.95 -12.02 -13.18
C LEU A 232 -15.80 -11.26 -14.21
N GLY A 233 -16.01 -11.87 -15.39
CA GLY A 233 -16.72 -11.23 -16.51
C GLY A 233 -18.19 -10.96 -16.25
N SER A 234 -18.84 -11.75 -15.38
CA SER A 234 -20.25 -11.60 -15.01
C SER A 234 -20.49 -10.59 -13.88
N PHE A 235 -19.53 -10.42 -12.98
CA PHE A 235 -19.73 -9.66 -11.72
C PHE A 235 -18.96 -8.34 -11.65
N VAL A 236 -17.93 -8.12 -12.48
CA VAL A 236 -17.08 -6.93 -12.39
C VAL A 236 -16.95 -6.23 -13.75
N LYS A 237 -17.69 -5.14 -13.95
CA LYS A 237 -17.40 -4.15 -15.00
C LYS A 237 -16.14 -3.37 -14.62
N MET A 238 -14.96 -3.94 -14.93
CA MET A 238 -13.71 -3.21 -14.82
C MET A 238 -13.50 -2.32 -16.05
N ASN A 239 -13.18 -1.04 -15.85
CA ASN A 239 -12.72 -0.12 -16.91
C ASN A 239 -11.26 -0.43 -17.35
N SER A 240 -10.64 -1.46 -16.78
CA SER A 240 -9.26 -1.90 -17.00
C SER A 240 -9.17 -3.42 -17.24
N ARG A 241 -7.95 -3.95 -17.43
CA ARG A 241 -7.70 -5.39 -17.73
C ARG A 241 -8.15 -6.32 -16.60
N LYS A 242 -8.57 -7.55 -16.96
CA LYS A 242 -9.02 -8.62 -16.05
C LYS A 242 -7.84 -9.35 -15.37
N VAL A 243 -6.85 -8.63 -14.85
CA VAL A 243 -5.72 -9.21 -14.12
C VAL A 243 -5.84 -8.78 -12.66
N LEU A 244 -5.99 -9.75 -11.76
CA LEU A 244 -6.06 -9.50 -10.33
C LEU A 244 -4.67 -9.65 -9.71
N ALA A 245 -4.27 -8.73 -8.83
CA ALA A 245 -3.11 -8.99 -7.99
C ALA A 245 -3.44 -10.12 -6.99
N VAL A 246 -2.44 -10.88 -6.56
CA VAL A 246 -2.55 -12.10 -5.73
C VAL A 246 -3.49 -11.93 -4.53
N ASN A 247 -3.61 -10.71 -3.99
CA ASN A 247 -4.39 -10.38 -2.80
C ASN A 247 -5.84 -9.90 -3.05
N HIS A 248 -6.35 -9.84 -4.29
CA HIS A 248 -7.68 -9.26 -4.58
C HIS A 248 -8.84 -10.24 -4.36
N GLY A 249 -8.57 -11.51 -4.02
CA GLY A 249 -9.58 -12.48 -3.65
C GLY A 249 -10.19 -12.20 -2.28
N LYS A 250 -11.18 -11.31 -2.21
CA LYS A 250 -12.16 -11.34 -1.12
C LYS A 250 -13.28 -12.26 -1.57
N LEU A 251 -13.07 -13.57 -1.47
CA LEU A 251 -14.14 -14.56 -1.61
C LEU A 251 -15.07 -14.36 -0.42
N SER A 252 -16.12 -13.57 -0.65
CA SER A 252 -17.26 -13.52 0.25
C SER A 252 -18.09 -14.73 -0.16
N VAL A 253 -17.91 -15.83 0.56
CA VAL A 253 -18.91 -16.90 0.60
C VAL A 253 -20.02 -16.41 1.52
#